data_AF-A0A7C7CWW7-F1
#
_entry.id   AF-A0A7C7CWW7-F1
#
_cell.length_a   1.000
_cell.length_b   1.000
_cell.length_c   1.000
_cell.angle_alpha   90.00
_cell.angle_beta   90.00
_cell.angle_gamma   90.00
#
_symmetry.space_group_name_H-M   'P 1'
#
loop_
_entity.id
_entity.type
_entity.pdbx_description
1 polymer ?
#
loop_
_entity_poly.entity_id
_entity_poly.type
_entity_poly.pdbx_seq_one_letter_code
_entity_poly.pdbx_strand_id
1 'polypeptide(L)'
;MKLVRVNQLLLGLVIIGATTLTSCKKEGCTDLDSTTYNSSAKKDDGTCQFEGRSVFWYGLTASDGLVNDGATNLTFYVDGQVVGSTATSVYWTASPDCGVNASITVTKDLGGVKTQSYSYRVIDQSGFEYWGGTLNFNANTCFGTELTW
;
A
#
# COMPACT_ATOMS: atom_id res chain seq x y z
N MET A 1 59.49 -57.46 -28.73
CA MET A 1 59.66 -55.99 -28.68
C MET A 1 58.25 -55.41 -28.62
N LYS A 2 57.74 -54.72 -27.59
CA LYS A 2 58.32 -53.92 -26.51
C LYS A 2 57.57 -54.20 -25.19
N LEU A 3 58.33 -54.27 -24.10
CA LEU A 3 57.83 -54.19 -22.73
C LEU A 3 57.51 -52.73 -22.40
N VAL A 4 56.36 -52.46 -21.80
CA VAL A 4 56.10 -51.19 -21.11
C VAL A 4 56.25 -51.45 -19.62
N ARG A 5 57.34 -50.95 -19.04
CA ARG A 5 57.50 -50.78 -17.59
C ARG A 5 57.24 -49.33 -17.27
N VAL A 6 56.17 -49.02 -16.53
CA VAL A 6 56.00 -47.74 -15.84
C VAL A 6 55.65 -48.05 -14.39
N ASN A 7 56.66 -47.87 -13.54
CA ASN A 7 56.55 -47.81 -12.08
C ASN A 7 56.55 -46.34 -11.71
N GLN A 8 55.41 -45.77 -11.33
CA GLN A 8 55.33 -44.47 -10.66
C GLN A 8 54.19 -44.44 -9.65
N LEU A 9 54.62 -44.47 -8.39
CA LEU A 9 54.08 -43.78 -7.22
C LEU A 9 52.75 -43.03 -7.35
N LEU A 10 51.84 -43.35 -6.43
CA LEU A 10 50.80 -42.51 -5.84
C LEU A 10 50.87 -41.03 -6.20
N LEU A 11 49.94 -40.56 -7.03
CA LEU A 11 49.35 -39.22 -6.86
C LEU A 11 47.83 -39.41 -6.92
N GLY A 12 47.21 -39.44 -5.73
CA GLY A 12 45.77 -39.35 -5.63
C GLY A 12 45.32 -38.08 -6.34
N LEU A 13 44.50 -38.24 -7.39
CA LEU A 13 43.73 -37.13 -7.89
C LEU A 13 42.79 -36.73 -6.75
N VAL A 14 43.16 -35.67 -6.05
CA VAL A 14 42.27 -34.93 -5.17
C VAL A 14 41.10 -34.54 -6.05
N ILE A 15 39.99 -35.26 -5.91
CA ILE A 15 38.68 -34.78 -6.35
C ILE A 15 38.45 -33.57 -5.47
N ILE A 16 38.90 -32.39 -5.94
CA ILE A 16 38.50 -31.12 -5.38
C ILE A 16 37.01 -31.06 -5.69
N GLY A 17 36.21 -31.62 -4.78
CA GLY A 17 34.80 -31.38 -4.72
C GLY A 17 34.66 -29.88 -4.63
N ALA A 18 34.41 -29.23 -5.77
CA ALA A 18 33.92 -27.88 -5.82
C ALA A 18 32.52 -27.96 -5.21
N THR A 19 32.46 -28.00 -3.87
CA THR A 19 31.28 -27.72 -3.11
C THR A 19 30.97 -26.26 -3.38
N THR A 20 30.22 -26.03 -4.46
CA THR A 20 29.65 -24.73 -4.73
C THR A 20 28.85 -24.37 -3.48
N LEU A 21 29.39 -23.47 -2.66
CA LEU A 21 28.69 -22.88 -1.53
C LEU A 21 27.57 -22.03 -2.12
N THR A 22 26.49 -22.68 -2.54
CA THR A 22 25.23 -22.00 -2.79
C THR A 22 24.74 -21.54 -1.42
N SER A 23 25.22 -20.38 -0.99
CA SER A 23 24.62 -19.62 0.09
C SER A 23 23.20 -19.34 -0.35
N CYS A 24 22.25 -20.21 0.05
CA CYS A 24 20.83 -19.97 -0.17
C CYS A 24 20.46 -18.73 0.64
N LYS A 25 20.44 -17.59 -0.03
CA LYS A 25 19.85 -16.36 0.51
C LYS A 25 18.39 -16.67 0.79
N LYS A 26 17.96 -16.45 2.03
CA LYS A 26 16.54 -16.59 2.40
C LYS A 26 15.72 -15.67 1.51
N GLU A 27 14.69 -16.23 0.88
CA GLU A 27 13.79 -15.51 -0.03
C GLU A 27 12.57 -14.97 0.74
N GLY A 28 11.96 -13.92 0.21
CA GLY A 28 10.80 -13.23 0.78
C GLY A 28 10.77 -11.77 0.33
N CYS A 29 9.62 -11.10 0.47
CA CYS A 29 9.52 -9.68 0.17
C CYS A 29 10.57 -8.85 0.94
N THR A 30 11.38 -8.08 0.22
CA THR A 30 12.42 -7.21 0.81
C THR A 30 12.02 -5.74 0.90
N ASP A 31 10.82 -5.38 0.46
CA ASP A 31 10.34 -4.01 0.42
C ASP A 31 9.75 -3.57 1.77
N LEU A 32 10.28 -2.49 2.36
CA LEU A 32 9.84 -2.00 3.67
C LEU A 32 8.43 -1.40 3.67
N ASP A 33 7.91 -1.01 2.51
CA ASP A 33 6.55 -0.49 2.40
C ASP A 33 5.51 -1.62 2.26
N SER A 34 5.96 -2.87 2.16
CA SER A 34 5.08 -4.02 1.99
C SER A 34 4.51 -4.50 3.33
N THR A 35 3.23 -4.85 3.34
CA THR A 35 2.58 -5.51 4.47
C THR A 35 3.10 -6.93 4.71
N THR A 36 3.78 -7.53 3.71
CA THR A 36 4.41 -8.86 3.79
C THR A 36 5.93 -8.80 3.86
N TYR A 37 6.51 -7.64 4.22
CA TYR A 37 7.95 -7.46 4.40
C TYR A 37 8.57 -8.54 5.31
N ASN A 38 9.64 -9.16 4.83
CA ASN A 38 10.40 -10.17 5.56
C ASN A 38 11.81 -9.66 5.85
N SER A 39 12.03 -9.21 7.09
CA SER A 39 13.33 -8.69 7.54
C SER A 39 14.50 -9.69 7.46
N SER A 40 14.18 -10.99 7.39
CA SER A 40 15.18 -12.04 7.21
C SER A 40 15.49 -12.35 5.75
N ALA A 41 14.64 -11.90 4.81
CA ALA A 41 14.87 -12.11 3.40
C ALA A 41 16.09 -11.30 2.92
N LYS A 42 16.89 -11.92 2.06
CA LYS A 42 18.09 -11.35 1.44
C LYS A 42 17.99 -11.32 -0.08
N LYS A 43 16.86 -11.80 -0.62
CA LYS A 43 16.50 -11.80 -2.03
C LYS A 43 14.98 -11.70 -2.11
N ASP A 44 14.50 -10.74 -2.90
CA ASP A 44 13.08 -10.58 -3.18
C ASP A 44 12.57 -11.78 -4.00
N ASP A 45 11.39 -12.28 -3.62
CA ASP A 45 10.68 -13.35 -4.32
C ASP A 45 9.44 -12.85 -5.07
N GLY A 46 9.18 -11.54 -5.07
CA GLY A 46 8.04 -10.93 -5.74
C GLY A 46 6.71 -11.15 -5.02
N THR A 47 6.73 -11.59 -3.75
CA THR A 47 5.52 -11.82 -2.94
C THR A 47 5.03 -10.58 -2.19
N CYS A 48 5.68 -9.42 -2.38
CA CYS A 48 5.30 -8.17 -1.73
C CYS A 48 3.83 -7.82 -1.99
N GLN A 49 3.10 -7.57 -0.92
CA GLN A 49 1.75 -6.99 -0.95
C GLN A 49 1.77 -5.61 -0.31
N PHE A 50 0.97 -4.69 -0.82
CA PHE A 50 0.97 -3.31 -0.38
C PHE A 50 -0.44 -2.85 -0.02
N GLU A 51 -0.52 -1.95 0.96
CA GLU A 51 -1.75 -1.30 1.37
C GLU A 51 -1.50 0.21 1.38
N GLY A 52 -2.48 0.99 0.94
CA GLY A 52 -2.45 2.44 1.03
C GLY A 52 -3.68 2.97 1.77
N ARG A 53 -3.53 4.11 2.45
CA ARG A 53 -4.64 4.76 3.16
C ARG A 53 -4.79 6.22 2.74
N SER A 54 -6.02 6.69 2.76
CA SER A 54 -6.35 8.12 2.62
C SER A 54 -7.42 8.49 3.62
N VAL A 55 -7.45 9.76 4.05
CA VAL A 55 -8.48 10.28 4.95
C VAL A 55 -9.10 11.52 4.33
N PHE A 56 -10.42 11.52 4.19
CA PHE A 56 -11.15 12.72 3.77
C PHE A 56 -11.35 13.66 4.95
N TRP A 57 -11.23 14.95 4.68
CA TRP A 57 -11.56 16.00 5.63
C TRP A 57 -11.98 17.27 4.90
N TYR A 58 -12.63 18.17 5.61
CA TYR A 58 -12.97 19.50 5.12
C TYR A 58 -12.98 20.50 6.26
N GLY A 59 -12.69 21.76 5.91
CA GLY A 59 -12.62 22.88 6.85
C GLY A 59 -13.97 23.52 7.16
N LEU A 60 -13.94 24.49 8.08
CA LEU A 60 -15.12 25.26 8.49
C LEU A 60 -15.86 25.89 7.30
N THR A 61 -15.14 26.48 6.35
CA THR A 61 -15.75 27.11 5.16
C THR A 61 -16.61 26.14 4.35
N ALA A 62 -16.15 24.91 4.16
CA ALA A 62 -16.91 23.89 3.46
C ALA A 62 -18.10 23.38 4.29
N SER A 63 -17.91 23.22 5.61
CA SER A 63 -19.01 22.91 6.52
C SER A 63 -20.12 23.97 6.46
N ASP A 64 -19.78 25.26 6.52
CA ASP A 64 -20.74 26.35 6.46
C ASP A 64 -21.49 26.36 5.12
N GLY A 65 -20.77 26.15 4.01
CA GLY A 65 -21.38 26.01 2.68
C GLY A 65 -22.40 24.87 2.61
N LEU A 66 -21.99 23.67 3.03
CA LEU A 66 -22.85 22.48 3.06
C LEU A 66 -24.12 22.71 3.89
N VAL A 67 -23.97 23.29 5.08
CA VAL A 67 -25.11 23.56 5.98
C VAL A 67 -26.05 24.60 5.39
N ASN A 68 -25.52 25.65 4.74
CA ASN A 68 -26.33 26.66 4.07
C ASN A 68 -27.12 26.09 2.88
N ASP A 69 -26.54 25.11 2.17
CA ASP A 69 -27.23 24.38 1.10
C ASP A 69 -28.24 23.35 1.62
N GLY A 70 -28.35 23.18 2.95
CA GLY A 70 -29.27 22.26 3.60
C GLY A 70 -28.80 20.80 3.62
N ALA A 71 -27.53 20.54 3.29
CA ALA A 71 -26.94 19.22 3.49
C ALA A 71 -26.75 18.95 4.99
N THR A 72 -27.21 17.81 5.47
CA THR A 72 -27.12 17.42 6.89
C THR A 72 -26.15 16.26 7.10
N ASN A 73 -25.97 15.42 6.09
CA ASN A 73 -25.10 14.26 6.14
C ASN A 73 -24.45 14.03 4.77
N LEU A 74 -23.17 13.70 4.77
CA LEU A 74 -22.42 13.27 3.60
C LEU A 74 -22.17 11.77 3.66
N THR A 75 -22.29 11.12 2.50
CA THR A 75 -21.90 9.74 2.28
C THR A 75 -20.74 9.71 1.28
N PHE A 76 -19.67 9.02 1.67
CA PHE A 76 -18.44 8.94 0.92
C PHE A 76 -18.38 7.61 0.18
N TYR A 77 -18.04 7.67 -1.10
CA TYR A 77 -17.92 6.53 -1.98
C TYR A 77 -16.51 6.47 -2.52
N VAL A 78 -15.90 5.28 -2.54
CA VAL A 78 -14.66 5.03 -3.27
C VAL A 78 -14.83 3.75 -4.08
N ASP A 79 -14.60 3.86 -5.40
CA ASP A 79 -14.87 2.79 -6.36
C ASP A 79 -16.33 2.31 -6.32
N GLY A 80 -17.26 3.27 -6.15
CA GLY A 80 -18.70 3.02 -6.04
C GLY A 80 -19.17 2.41 -4.73
N GLN A 81 -18.27 2.03 -3.81
CA GLN A 81 -18.62 1.46 -2.51
C GLN A 81 -18.66 2.52 -1.42
N VAL A 82 -19.65 2.46 -0.53
CA VAL A 82 -19.73 3.34 0.64
C VAL A 82 -18.57 3.03 1.58
N VAL A 83 -17.76 4.04 1.90
CA VAL A 83 -16.61 3.93 2.83
C VAL A 83 -16.87 4.62 4.17
N GLY A 84 -17.89 5.47 4.26
CA GLY A 84 -18.27 6.13 5.49
C GLY A 84 -19.27 7.25 5.27
N SER A 85 -19.70 7.85 6.38
CA SER A 85 -20.58 9.01 6.38
C SER A 85 -20.28 9.91 7.56
N THR A 86 -20.53 11.21 7.41
CA THR A 86 -20.38 12.18 8.50
C THR A 86 -21.44 13.28 8.40
N ALA A 87 -21.80 13.86 9.53
CA ALA A 87 -22.64 15.06 9.55
C ALA A 87 -21.86 16.24 8.96
N THR A 88 -22.53 17.07 8.17
CA THR A 88 -21.90 18.23 7.49
C THR A 88 -21.26 19.21 8.47
N SER A 89 -21.78 19.30 9.69
CA SER A 89 -21.23 20.12 10.78
C SER A 89 -19.95 19.58 11.43
N VAL A 90 -19.46 18.40 11.04
CA VAL A 90 -18.20 17.84 11.54
C VAL A 90 -17.07 18.27 10.60
N TYR A 91 -16.28 19.24 11.03
CA TYR A 91 -15.16 19.79 10.26
C TYR A 91 -13.84 19.70 11.04
N TRP A 92 -12.74 19.88 10.31
CA TRP A 92 -11.39 19.82 10.85
C TRP A 92 -10.63 21.12 10.59
N THR A 93 -9.72 21.50 11.48
CA THR A 93 -8.84 22.68 11.30
C THR A 93 -7.53 22.35 10.58
N ALA A 94 -7.23 21.06 10.42
CA ALA A 94 -6.10 20.51 9.70
C ALA A 94 -6.40 19.07 9.29
N SER A 95 -5.61 18.51 8.37
CA SER A 95 -5.72 17.09 8.00
C SER A 95 -5.63 16.18 9.25
N PRO A 96 -6.64 15.35 9.54
CA PRO A 96 -6.53 14.35 10.59
C PRO A 96 -5.59 13.21 10.18
N ASP A 97 -5.12 12.46 11.16
CA ASP A 97 -4.45 11.18 10.92
C ASP A 97 -5.48 10.11 10.54
N CYS A 98 -5.07 9.14 9.72
CA CYS A 98 -5.91 7.99 9.38
C CYS A 98 -6.25 7.19 10.64
N GLY A 99 -7.53 6.79 10.76
CA GLY A 99 -8.05 5.98 11.86
C GLY A 99 -8.47 6.79 13.10
N VAL A 100 -8.34 8.12 13.08
CA VAL A 100 -8.88 8.97 14.13
C VAL A 100 -10.42 8.88 14.12
N ASN A 101 -11.03 8.90 15.31
CA ASN A 101 -12.48 8.85 15.46
C ASN A 101 -13.14 10.02 14.69
N ALA A 102 -14.29 9.75 14.07
CA ALA A 102 -15.04 10.67 13.20
C ALA A 102 -14.31 11.12 11.92
N SER A 103 -13.11 10.61 11.62
CA SER A 103 -12.48 10.78 10.31
C SER A 103 -13.01 9.74 9.31
N ILE A 104 -13.06 10.08 8.03
CA ILE A 104 -13.41 9.13 6.97
C ILE A 104 -12.12 8.59 6.37
N THR A 105 -11.60 7.54 6.99
CA THR A 105 -10.41 6.83 6.52
C THR A 105 -10.78 5.73 5.54
N VAL A 106 -10.12 5.70 4.41
CA VAL A 106 -10.21 4.67 3.38
C VAL A 106 -8.91 3.90 3.34
N THR A 107 -9.00 2.59 3.48
CA THR A 107 -7.88 1.66 3.31
C THR A 107 -8.10 0.86 2.03
N LYS A 108 -7.07 0.75 1.18
CA LYS A 108 -7.09 -0.02 -0.05
C LYS A 108 -5.92 -1.00 -0.09
N ASP A 109 -6.26 -2.25 -0.34
CA ASP A 109 -5.30 -3.25 -0.80
C ASP A 109 -4.85 -2.86 -2.23
N LEU A 110 -3.54 -2.76 -2.42
CA LEU A 110 -2.91 -2.42 -3.69
C LEU A 110 -2.30 -3.68 -4.34
N GLY A 111 -2.37 -4.84 -3.68
CA GLY A 111 -1.76 -6.08 -4.14
C GLY A 111 -0.26 -5.90 -4.35
N GLY A 112 0.25 -6.37 -5.49
CA GLY A 112 1.67 -6.29 -5.84
C GLY A 112 2.17 -4.94 -6.36
N VAL A 113 1.32 -3.90 -6.43
CA VAL A 113 1.73 -2.57 -6.90
C VAL A 113 1.80 -1.55 -5.77
N LYS A 114 2.74 -0.61 -5.85
CA LYS A 114 2.92 0.41 -4.82
C LYS A 114 1.94 1.57 -4.92
N THR A 115 1.32 1.76 -6.07
CA THR A 115 0.40 2.87 -6.31
C THR A 115 -0.80 2.38 -7.08
N GLN A 116 -1.98 2.84 -6.67
CA GLN A 116 -3.23 2.59 -7.38
C GLN A 116 -4.14 3.79 -7.16
N SER A 117 -4.93 4.10 -8.17
CA SER A 117 -5.93 5.15 -8.09
C SER A 117 -7.35 4.58 -8.16
N TYR A 118 -8.26 5.24 -7.45
CA TYR A 118 -9.67 4.89 -7.41
C TYR A 118 -10.52 6.15 -7.55
N SER A 119 -11.69 6.04 -8.18
CA SER A 119 -12.65 7.14 -8.20
C SER A 119 -13.24 7.35 -6.80
N TYR A 120 -13.55 8.59 -6.46
CA TYR A 120 -14.33 8.91 -5.27
C TYR A 120 -15.48 9.86 -5.61
N ARG A 121 -16.54 9.79 -4.81
CA ARG A 121 -17.70 10.68 -4.87
C ARG A 121 -18.18 10.95 -3.44
N VAL A 122 -18.71 12.14 -3.19
CA VAL A 122 -19.25 12.54 -1.89
C VAL A 122 -20.63 13.16 -2.14
N ILE A 123 -21.65 12.50 -1.58
CA ILE A 123 -23.05 12.73 -1.92
C ILE A 123 -23.83 12.99 -0.62
N ASP A 124 -24.74 13.94 -0.64
CA ASP A 124 -25.58 14.25 0.52
C ASP A 124 -26.82 13.35 0.66
N GLN A 125 -27.67 13.66 1.65
CA GLN A 125 -28.90 12.93 1.90
C GLN A 125 -29.96 13.06 0.78
N SER A 126 -29.87 14.10 -0.06
CA SER A 126 -30.78 14.33 -1.18
C SER A 126 -30.36 13.60 -2.46
N GLY A 127 -29.12 13.10 -2.49
CA GLY A 127 -28.51 12.51 -3.68
C GLY A 127 -27.69 13.51 -4.51
N PHE A 128 -27.47 14.73 -4.00
CA PHE A 128 -26.64 15.73 -4.65
C PHE A 128 -25.15 15.44 -4.41
N GLU A 129 -24.36 15.47 -5.48
CA GLU A 129 -22.92 15.25 -5.42
C GLU A 129 -22.18 16.58 -5.26
N TYR A 130 -21.49 16.74 -4.15
CA TYR A 130 -20.66 17.93 -3.87
C TYR A 130 -19.25 17.78 -4.44
N TRP A 131 -18.66 16.59 -4.30
CA TRP A 131 -17.29 16.32 -4.72
C TRP A 131 -17.17 15.00 -5.45
N GLY A 132 -16.31 14.97 -6.46
CA GLY A 132 -15.93 13.77 -7.17
C GLY A 132 -14.55 13.92 -7.79
N GLY A 133 -13.82 12.81 -7.92
CA GLY A 133 -12.49 12.85 -8.49
C GLY A 133 -11.77 11.52 -8.39
N THR A 134 -10.44 11.59 -8.36
CA THR A 134 -9.56 10.43 -8.24
C THR A 134 -8.73 10.54 -6.97
N LEU A 135 -8.78 9.51 -6.13
CA LEU A 135 -7.86 9.32 -5.01
C LEU A 135 -6.67 8.50 -5.48
N ASN A 136 -5.46 8.97 -5.15
CA ASN A 136 -4.22 8.23 -5.39
C ASN A 136 -3.72 7.65 -4.07
N PHE A 137 -3.57 6.33 -4.03
CA PHE A 137 -3.03 5.62 -2.88
C PHE A 137 -1.57 5.26 -3.15
N ASN A 138 -0.74 5.43 -2.13
CA ASN A 138 0.66 4.99 -2.13
C ASN A 138 0.85 3.99 -0.99
N ALA A 139 1.65 2.96 -1.25
CA ALA A 139 2.00 1.91 -0.28
C ALA A 139 2.50 2.50 1.03
N ASN A 140 2.00 1.97 2.15
CA ASN A 140 2.40 2.33 3.51
C ASN A 140 2.25 3.83 3.84
N THR A 141 1.35 4.53 3.17
CA THR A 141 1.06 5.95 3.45
C THR A 141 -0.35 6.17 3.99
N CYS A 142 -0.54 7.29 4.68
CA CYS A 142 -1.82 7.90 4.95
C CYS A 142 -1.82 9.30 4.36
N PHE A 143 -2.60 9.54 3.31
CA PHE A 143 -2.69 10.85 2.66
C PHE A 143 -4.01 11.56 2.97
N GLY A 144 -3.94 12.81 3.42
CA GLY A 144 -5.10 13.65 3.66
C GLY A 144 -5.68 14.22 2.38
N THR A 145 -6.95 13.97 2.11
CA THR A 145 -7.70 14.54 0.99
C THR A 145 -8.64 15.62 1.52
N GLU A 146 -8.28 16.87 1.31
CA GLU A 146 -9.12 18.02 1.66
C GLU A 146 -10.22 18.22 0.61
N LEU A 147 -11.47 18.34 1.06
CA LEU A 147 -12.60 18.71 0.23
C LEU A 147 -12.88 20.20 0.44
N THR A 148 -12.62 20.99 -0.60
CA THR A 148 -12.75 22.43 -0.57
C THR A 148 -14.06 22.88 -1.21
N TRP A 149 -14.66 23.92 -0.64
CA TRP A 149 -15.86 24.58 -1.16
C TRP A 149 -15.53 25.63 -2.21
#